data_AF-A0A3M2ACN5-F1
#
_entry.id   AF-A0A3M2ACN5-F1
#
_cell.length_a   1.000
_cell.length_b   1.000
_cell.length_c   1.000
_cell.angle_alpha   90.00
_cell.angle_beta   90.00
_cell.angle_gamma   90.00
#
_symmetry.space_group_name_H-M   'P 1'
#
loop_
_entity.id
_entity.type
_entity.pdbx_description
1 polymer ?
#
loop_
_entity_poly.entity_id
_entity_poly.type
_entity_poly.pdbx_seq_one_letter_code
_entity_poly.pdbx_strand_id
1 'polypeptide(L)'
;MTAPSASELAALRLDRSTLLEVRDTFRARLEAVLSGADDEIAALPAWLPPPPPGLAGQALVVDAGGSNVRAAWVELPAGGGGLVRHAGPVHAELPRDVDAGGLFAFQAELAAELGPPPGLPVGYCFSYPSDCRPDGDAVLRRWTKGVAIPGVEGRPVGAPLRAALADRGLRPGPVRVLNDAVAALLAAAWTAGAESECVGLIVGTGSNMAAFLRRPPDREARAVNLESGNFRPP
;
A
#
# COMPACT_ATOMS: atom_id res chain seq x y z
N MET A 1 -26.31 -0.11 27.57
CA MET A 1 -25.96 -1.33 26.81
C MET A 1 -26.07 -2.51 27.75
N THR A 2 -26.92 -3.48 27.42
CA THR A 2 -26.99 -4.79 28.12
C THR A 2 -25.77 -5.63 27.75
N ALA A 3 -25.23 -6.37 28.72
CA ALA A 3 -24.11 -7.28 28.47
C ALA A 3 -24.54 -8.41 27.51
N PRO A 4 -23.67 -8.84 26.58
CA PRO A 4 -23.98 -9.94 25.67
C PRO A 4 -24.19 -11.25 26.45
N SER A 5 -25.13 -12.06 25.98
CA SER A 5 -25.43 -13.38 26.53
C SER A 5 -24.29 -14.38 26.26
N ALA A 6 -24.23 -15.44 27.07
CA ALA A 6 -23.25 -16.50 26.90
C ALA A 6 -23.33 -17.19 25.52
N SER A 7 -24.53 -17.27 24.93
CA SER A 7 -24.73 -17.81 23.57
C SER A 7 -24.21 -16.88 22.48
N GLU A 8 -24.37 -15.56 22.65
CA GLU A 8 -23.80 -14.57 21.71
C GLU A 8 -22.26 -14.59 21.77
N LEU A 9 -21.68 -14.76 22.95
CA LEU A 9 -20.23 -14.91 23.11
C LEU A 9 -19.70 -16.26 22.61
N ALA A 10 -20.50 -17.33 22.72
CA ALA A 10 -20.13 -18.65 22.21
C ALA A 10 -19.96 -18.65 20.68
N ALA A 11 -20.76 -17.86 19.94
CA ALA A 11 -20.62 -17.69 18.50
C ALA A 11 -19.31 -16.99 18.08
N LEU A 12 -18.64 -16.27 18.99
CA LEU A 12 -17.35 -15.63 18.74
C LEU A 12 -16.15 -16.52 19.09
N ARG A 13 -16.40 -17.73 19.62
CA ARG A 13 -15.33 -18.68 19.96
C ARG A 13 -14.94 -19.48 18.73
N LEU A 14 -13.81 -19.11 18.13
CA LEU A 14 -13.20 -19.88 17.05
C LEU A 14 -12.30 -20.95 17.65
N ASP A 15 -12.64 -22.23 17.44
CA ASP A 15 -11.78 -23.32 17.83
C ASP A 15 -10.71 -23.60 16.76
N ARG A 16 -9.78 -24.51 17.07
CA ARG A 16 -8.70 -24.85 16.13
C ARG A 16 -9.24 -25.43 14.82
N SER A 17 -10.33 -26.17 14.85
CA SER A 17 -10.93 -26.75 13.64
C SER A 17 -11.46 -25.64 12.73
N THR A 18 -12.21 -24.70 13.29
CA THR A 18 -12.72 -23.53 12.56
C THR A 18 -11.58 -22.71 11.96
N LEU A 19 -10.52 -22.44 12.72
CA LEU A 19 -9.38 -21.67 12.20
C LEU A 19 -8.65 -22.38 11.04
N LEU A 20 -8.57 -23.72 11.08
CA LEU A 20 -7.98 -24.51 9.99
C LEU A 20 -8.87 -24.50 8.75
N GLU A 21 -10.18 -24.57 8.93
CA GLU A 21 -11.16 -24.48 7.84
C GLU A 21 -11.12 -23.11 7.16
N VAL A 22 -11.04 -22.02 7.94
CA VAL A 22 -10.85 -20.66 7.42
C VAL A 22 -9.55 -20.56 6.60
N ARG A 23 -8.43 -21.08 7.12
CA ARG A 23 -7.14 -21.10 6.42
C ARG A 23 -7.23 -21.87 5.10
N ASP A 24 -7.80 -23.07 5.14
CA ASP A 24 -7.86 -23.95 3.97
C ASP A 24 -8.78 -23.37 2.89
N THR A 25 -9.88 -22.73 3.30
CA THR A 25 -10.79 -21.99 2.40
C THR A 25 -10.08 -20.78 1.78
N PHE A 26 -9.36 -20.00 2.58
CA PHE A 26 -8.60 -18.85 2.08
C PHE A 26 -7.56 -19.27 1.03
N ARG A 27 -6.81 -20.35 1.30
CA ARG A 27 -5.84 -20.91 0.36
C ARG A 27 -6.53 -21.34 -0.94
N ALA A 28 -7.63 -22.10 -0.85
CA ALA A 28 -8.35 -22.58 -2.02
C ALA A 28 -8.89 -21.43 -2.89
N ARG A 29 -9.42 -20.37 -2.26
CA ARG A 29 -9.87 -19.15 -2.96
C ARG A 29 -8.71 -18.43 -3.64
N LEU A 30 -7.59 -18.27 -2.95
CA LEU A 30 -6.41 -17.63 -3.54
C LEU A 30 -5.89 -18.43 -4.75
N GLU A 31 -5.84 -19.76 -4.67
CA GLU A 31 -5.47 -20.62 -5.80
C GLU A 31 -6.45 -20.49 -6.98
N ALA A 32 -7.75 -20.44 -6.70
CA ALA A 32 -8.78 -20.23 -7.72
C ALA A 32 -8.62 -18.87 -8.41
N VAL A 33 -8.41 -17.79 -7.66
CA VAL A 33 -8.14 -16.45 -8.20
C VAL A 33 -6.87 -16.43 -9.06
N LEU A 34 -5.79 -17.05 -8.59
CA LEU A 34 -4.52 -17.08 -9.32
C LEU A 34 -4.63 -17.86 -10.64
N SER A 35 -5.53 -18.84 -10.72
CA SER A 35 -5.87 -19.58 -11.95
C SER A 35 -6.94 -18.89 -12.81
N GLY A 36 -7.52 -17.79 -12.35
CA GLY A 36 -8.58 -17.05 -13.06
C GLY A 36 -9.98 -17.67 -12.94
N ALA A 37 -10.17 -18.60 -12.01
CA ALA A 37 -11.45 -19.29 -11.77
C ALA A 37 -12.37 -18.57 -10.77
N ASP A 38 -11.88 -17.52 -10.11
CA ASP A 38 -12.57 -16.76 -9.05
C ASP A 38 -12.05 -15.31 -9.03
N ASP A 39 -12.78 -14.41 -8.37
CA ASP A 39 -12.45 -12.99 -8.20
C ASP A 39 -12.73 -12.43 -6.79
N GLU A 40 -13.10 -13.27 -5.82
CA GLU A 40 -13.40 -12.84 -4.44
C GLU A 40 -12.21 -12.12 -3.77
N ILE A 41 -11.02 -12.71 -3.87
CA ILE A 41 -9.75 -12.07 -3.49
C ILE A 41 -9.20 -11.42 -4.75
N ALA A 42 -8.99 -10.10 -4.76
CA ALA A 42 -8.68 -9.42 -6.02
C ALA A 42 -7.27 -9.75 -6.56
N ALA A 43 -6.31 -10.06 -5.67
CA ALA A 43 -4.93 -10.41 -6.01
C ALA A 43 -4.30 -9.49 -7.07
N LEU A 44 -4.32 -8.19 -6.80
CA LEU A 44 -3.86 -7.12 -7.69
C LEU A 44 -2.33 -7.11 -7.77
N PRO A 45 -1.73 -7.23 -8.98
CA PRO A 45 -0.29 -7.18 -9.13
C PRO A 45 0.23 -5.76 -8.81
N ALA A 46 1.25 -5.67 -7.96
CA ALA A 46 1.91 -4.40 -7.63
C ALA A 46 3.17 -4.14 -8.47
N TRP A 47 3.58 -5.11 -9.31
CA TRP A 47 4.73 -5.03 -10.23
C TRP A 47 6.09 -4.76 -9.57
N LEU A 48 6.20 -4.97 -8.25
CA LEU A 48 7.44 -4.76 -7.50
C LEU A 48 8.08 -6.12 -7.15
N PRO A 49 9.36 -6.37 -7.48
CA PRO A 49 10.07 -7.56 -7.00
C PRO A 49 10.39 -7.44 -5.51
N PRO A 50 10.83 -8.54 -4.87
CA PRO A 50 11.50 -8.46 -3.57
C PRO A 50 12.63 -7.43 -3.58
N PRO A 51 12.86 -6.69 -2.48
CA PRO A 51 13.96 -5.73 -2.39
C PRO A 51 15.30 -6.42 -2.66
N PRO A 52 16.15 -5.89 -3.56
CA PRO A 52 17.44 -6.49 -3.82
C PRO A 52 18.37 -6.37 -2.60
N PRO A 53 19.32 -7.31 -2.40
CA PRO A 53 20.36 -7.17 -1.39
C PRO A 53 21.14 -5.86 -1.58
N GLY A 54 21.40 -5.15 -0.49
CA GLY A 54 22.15 -3.88 -0.53
C GLY A 54 21.37 -2.69 -1.10
N LEU A 55 20.03 -2.77 -1.16
CA LEU A 55 19.18 -1.62 -1.53
C LEU A 55 19.56 -0.38 -0.70
N ALA A 56 19.94 0.69 -1.40
CA ALA A 56 20.42 1.93 -0.82
C ALA A 56 20.01 3.14 -1.67
N GLY A 57 20.00 4.32 -1.05
CA GLY A 57 19.67 5.58 -1.69
C GLY A 57 18.65 6.39 -0.92
N GLN A 58 18.31 7.55 -1.48
CA GLN A 58 17.38 8.51 -0.88
C GLN A 58 16.05 8.52 -1.63
N ALA A 59 14.98 8.83 -0.91
CA ALA A 59 13.65 9.00 -1.49
C ALA A 59 12.84 10.07 -0.76
N LEU A 60 11.97 10.74 -1.52
CA LEU A 60 10.83 11.44 -0.95
C LEU A 60 9.67 10.45 -0.82
N VAL A 61 9.04 10.39 0.34
CA VAL A 61 7.91 9.50 0.60
C VAL A 61 6.69 10.35 0.86
N VAL A 62 5.61 10.05 0.15
CA VAL A 62 4.26 10.58 0.42
C VAL A 62 3.37 9.40 0.76
N ASP A 63 2.64 9.48 1.86
CA ASP A 63 1.75 8.43 2.33
C ASP A 63 0.36 9.00 2.59
N ALA A 64 -0.61 8.59 1.77
CA ALA A 64 -2.00 9.01 1.85
C ALA A 64 -2.85 7.85 2.41
N GLY A 65 -3.20 7.98 3.69
CA GLY A 65 -4.13 7.11 4.40
C GLY A 65 -5.55 7.68 4.45
N GLY A 66 -6.47 6.94 5.08
CA GLY A 66 -7.90 7.33 5.12
C GLY A 66 -8.22 8.61 5.91
N SER A 67 -7.36 8.98 6.85
CA SER A 67 -7.55 10.16 7.71
C SER A 67 -6.41 11.15 7.64
N ASN A 68 -5.19 10.69 7.33
CA ASN A 68 -3.99 11.52 7.39
C ASN A 68 -3.14 11.31 6.13
N VAL A 69 -2.49 12.39 5.72
CA VAL A 69 -1.39 12.39 4.77
C VAL A 69 -0.10 12.66 5.52
N ARG A 70 0.97 11.96 5.13
CA ARG A 70 2.32 12.14 5.68
C ARG A 70 3.31 12.33 4.56
N ALA A 71 4.37 13.08 4.83
CA ALA A 71 5.52 13.15 3.94
C ALA A 71 6.83 13.07 4.72
N ALA A 72 7.85 12.41 4.16
CA ALA A 72 9.19 12.34 4.74
C ALA A 72 10.26 12.25 3.65
N TRP A 73 11.45 12.79 3.92
CA TRP A 73 12.65 12.56 3.12
C TRP A 73 13.56 11.60 3.90
N VAL A 74 13.84 10.45 3.29
CA VAL A 74 14.51 9.33 3.93
C VAL A 74 15.69 8.81 3.11
N GLU A 75 16.57 8.08 3.76
CA GLU A 75 17.72 7.40 3.16
C GLU A 75 17.88 5.97 3.72
N LEU A 76 18.20 5.05 2.82
CA LEU A 76 18.76 3.74 3.15
C LEU A 76 20.27 3.79 2.87
N PRO A 77 21.15 3.73 3.89
CA PRO A 77 22.60 3.80 3.69
C PRO A 77 23.15 2.54 3.01
N ALA A 78 24.15 2.71 2.13
CA ALA A 78 24.77 1.62 1.35
C ALA A 78 25.48 0.52 2.17
N GLY A 79 25.76 0.78 3.45
CA GLY A 79 26.39 -0.17 4.38
C GLY A 79 25.42 -0.85 5.36
N GLY A 80 24.12 -0.65 5.21
CA GLY A 80 23.14 -0.98 6.25
C GLY A 80 23.12 0.06 7.38
N GLY A 81 22.49 -0.27 8.50
CA GLY A 81 22.37 0.66 9.65
C GLY A 81 20.98 1.28 9.83
N GLY A 82 19.97 0.80 9.10
CA GLY A 82 18.58 1.24 9.26
C GLY A 82 18.21 2.45 8.41
N LEU A 83 16.94 2.86 8.52
CA LEU A 83 16.39 4.02 7.82
C LEU A 83 16.86 5.32 8.49
N VAL A 84 17.49 6.21 7.72
CA VAL A 84 17.80 7.58 8.12
C VAL A 84 16.68 8.51 7.65
N ARG A 85 16.24 9.43 8.51
CA ARG A 85 15.27 10.48 8.17
C ARG A 85 16.00 11.81 8.12
N HIS A 86 16.05 12.42 6.94
CA HIS A 86 16.63 13.76 6.75
C HIS A 86 15.63 14.86 7.12
N ALA A 87 14.34 14.65 6.83
CA ALA A 87 13.26 15.55 7.22
C ALA A 87 11.93 14.79 7.39
N GLY A 88 11.07 15.28 8.29
CA GLY A 88 9.76 14.70 8.60
C GLY A 88 9.80 13.48 9.54
N PRO A 89 8.68 12.74 9.70
CA PRO A 89 7.45 12.92 8.94
C PRO A 89 6.71 14.19 9.36
N VAL A 90 6.31 14.99 8.38
CA VAL A 90 5.22 15.96 8.56
C VAL A 90 3.90 15.23 8.35
N HIS A 91 2.85 15.69 9.02
CA HIS A 91 1.54 15.06 8.96
C HIS A 91 0.45 16.13 8.91
N ALA A 92 -0.60 15.85 8.15
CA ALA A 92 -1.77 16.68 8.08
C ALA A 92 -3.02 15.81 7.87
N GLU A 93 -4.18 16.31 8.27
CA GLU A 93 -5.44 15.64 8.01
C GLU A 93 -5.71 15.62 6.50
N LEU A 94 -6.21 14.50 5.98
CA LEU A 94 -6.59 14.39 4.58
C LEU A 94 -7.69 15.43 4.28
N PRO A 95 -7.49 16.34 3.29
CA PRO A 95 -8.46 17.39 3.01
C PRO A 95 -9.80 16.76 2.58
N ARG A 96 -10.87 17.31 3.15
CA ARG A 96 -12.24 17.05 2.73
C ARG A 96 -12.68 18.17 1.80
N ASP A 97 -13.62 17.87 0.90
CA ASP A 97 -14.23 18.87 0.02
C ASP A 97 -13.28 19.58 -0.97
N VAL A 98 -12.27 18.86 -1.44
CA VAL A 98 -11.39 19.28 -2.55
C VAL A 98 -11.68 18.44 -3.80
N ASP A 99 -11.24 18.92 -4.96
CA ASP A 99 -11.17 18.09 -6.17
C ASP A 99 -9.83 17.36 -6.28
N ALA A 100 -9.65 16.62 -7.37
CA ALA A 100 -8.39 15.93 -7.66
C ALA A 100 -7.18 16.88 -7.64
N GLY A 101 -7.29 18.08 -8.22
CA GLY A 101 -6.20 19.06 -8.25
C GLY A 101 -5.82 19.53 -6.84
N GLY A 102 -6.82 19.87 -6.03
CA GLY A 102 -6.63 20.26 -4.63
C GLY A 102 -6.00 19.15 -3.79
N LEU A 103 -6.38 17.90 -3.99
CA LEU A 103 -5.77 16.75 -3.30
C LEU A 103 -4.26 16.64 -3.60
N PHE A 104 -3.86 16.71 -4.86
CA PHE A 104 -2.46 16.57 -5.24
C PHE A 104 -1.64 17.80 -4.88
N ALA A 105 -2.22 19.00 -5.01
CA ALA A 105 -1.59 20.25 -4.57
C ALA A 105 -1.32 20.23 -3.05
N PHE A 106 -2.28 19.80 -2.24
CA PHE A 106 -2.12 19.64 -0.80
C PHE A 106 -0.98 18.67 -0.43
N GLN A 107 -0.91 17.52 -1.09
CA GLN A 107 0.18 16.56 -0.87
C GLN A 107 1.55 17.13 -1.26
N ALA A 108 1.59 17.87 -2.37
CA ALA A 108 2.81 18.53 -2.85
C ALA A 108 3.27 19.66 -1.91
N GLU A 109 2.33 20.41 -1.33
CA GLU A 109 2.60 21.43 -0.32
C GLU A 109 3.24 20.82 0.92
N LEU A 110 2.61 19.79 1.48
CA LEU A 110 3.13 19.07 2.64
C LEU A 110 4.54 18.51 2.37
N ALA A 111 4.78 17.98 1.17
CA ALA A 111 6.10 17.48 0.79
C ALA A 111 7.14 18.59 0.58
N ALA A 112 6.72 19.77 0.12
CA ALA A 112 7.61 20.91 -0.10
C ALA A 112 8.18 21.50 1.20
N GLU A 113 7.45 21.36 2.32
CA GLU A 113 7.93 21.75 3.67
C GLU A 113 9.25 21.07 4.06
N LEU A 114 9.53 19.90 3.49
CA LEU A 114 10.72 19.10 3.80
C LEU A 114 11.99 19.63 3.13
N GLY A 115 11.87 20.50 2.12
CA GLY A 115 12.99 21.01 1.33
C GLY A 115 13.92 19.93 0.75
N PRO A 116 13.40 18.85 0.12
CA PRO A 116 14.25 17.76 -0.35
C PRO A 116 15.11 18.21 -1.56
N PRO A 117 16.28 17.58 -1.77
CA PRO A 117 17.13 17.86 -2.90
C PRO A 117 16.42 17.49 -4.23
N PRO A 118 16.82 18.13 -5.34
CA PRO A 118 16.24 17.84 -6.64
C PRO A 118 16.60 16.43 -7.11
N GLY A 119 15.71 15.81 -7.87
CA GLY A 119 15.92 14.52 -8.55
C GLY A 119 15.59 13.28 -7.72
N LEU A 120 15.15 13.42 -6.46
CA LEU A 120 14.81 12.25 -5.64
C LEU A 120 13.65 11.46 -6.23
N PRO A 121 13.73 10.11 -6.29
CA PRO A 121 12.57 9.28 -6.58
C PRO A 121 11.51 9.46 -5.48
N VAL A 122 10.25 9.30 -5.86
CA VAL A 122 9.11 9.46 -4.96
C VAL A 122 8.42 8.13 -4.75
N GLY A 123 8.37 7.66 -3.50
CA GLY A 123 7.51 6.55 -3.09
C GLY A 123 6.15 7.09 -2.65
N TYR A 124 5.09 6.75 -3.38
CA TYR A 124 3.73 7.19 -3.08
C TYR A 124 2.89 6.03 -2.55
N CYS A 125 2.81 5.93 -1.22
CA CYS A 125 1.94 4.97 -0.55
C CYS A 125 0.49 5.48 -0.60
N PHE A 126 -0.31 4.93 -1.52
CA PHE A 126 -1.69 5.33 -1.74
C PHE A 126 -2.62 4.21 -1.24
N SER A 127 -3.13 4.40 -0.03
CA SER A 127 -3.77 3.33 0.76
C SER A 127 -5.24 3.08 0.38
N TYR A 128 -5.52 3.01 -0.93
CA TYR A 128 -6.85 2.80 -1.50
C TYR A 128 -6.79 1.75 -2.62
N PRO A 129 -7.88 1.00 -2.87
CA PRO A 129 -7.92 -0.02 -3.92
C PRO A 129 -7.56 0.58 -5.28
N SER A 130 -6.41 0.19 -5.84
CA SER A 130 -5.86 0.78 -7.06
C SER A 130 -5.21 -0.26 -7.96
N ASP A 131 -5.39 -0.10 -9.27
CA ASP A 131 -4.73 -0.90 -10.29
C ASP A 131 -3.33 -0.37 -10.55
N CYS A 132 -2.33 -1.00 -9.91
CA CYS A 132 -0.93 -0.69 -10.17
C CYS A 132 -0.56 -1.08 -11.60
N ARG A 133 0.24 -0.23 -12.25
CA ARG A 133 0.67 -0.37 -13.64
C ARG A 133 2.17 -0.68 -13.72
N PRO A 134 2.63 -1.37 -14.78
CA PRO A 134 4.06 -1.68 -14.96
C PRO A 134 4.98 -0.44 -15.02
N ASP A 135 4.45 0.71 -15.42
CA ASP A 135 5.18 1.99 -15.45
C ASP A 135 5.39 2.60 -14.05
N GLY A 136 4.77 2.03 -13.00
CA GLY A 136 4.87 2.49 -11.62
C GLY A 136 3.75 3.44 -11.17
N ASP A 137 2.81 3.79 -12.04
CA ASP A 137 1.61 4.52 -11.63
C ASP A 137 0.54 3.55 -11.11
N ALA A 138 -0.55 4.07 -10.56
CA ALA A 138 -1.74 3.30 -10.23
C ALA A 138 -3.02 4.08 -10.55
N VAL A 139 -4.07 3.36 -10.94
CA VAL A 139 -5.40 3.95 -11.16
C VAL A 139 -6.29 3.63 -9.97
N LEU A 140 -6.86 4.66 -9.34
CA LEU A 140 -7.82 4.45 -8.27
C LEU A 140 -9.07 3.74 -8.81
N ARG A 141 -9.45 2.60 -8.22
CA ARG A 141 -10.69 1.90 -8.56
C ARG A 141 -11.90 2.57 -7.93
N ARG A 142 -11.83 2.78 -6.62
CA ARG A 142 -12.88 3.40 -5.81
C ARG A 142 -12.29 3.93 -4.51
N TRP A 143 -12.87 5.00 -3.98
CA TRP A 143 -12.57 5.44 -2.64
C TRP A 143 -13.12 4.46 -1.59
N THR A 144 -12.47 4.45 -0.44
CA THR A 144 -12.85 3.70 0.75
C THR A 144 -12.62 4.57 1.99
N LYS A 145 -12.82 4.03 3.20
CA LYS A 145 -12.47 4.69 4.47
C LYS A 145 -13.19 6.06 4.65
N GLY A 146 -14.40 6.21 4.10
CA GLY A 146 -15.19 7.45 4.19
C GLY A 146 -14.61 8.62 3.40
N VAL A 147 -13.69 8.38 2.47
CA VAL A 147 -13.15 9.39 1.54
C VAL A 147 -13.99 9.40 0.27
N ALA A 148 -14.20 10.57 -0.32
CA ALA A 148 -14.90 10.72 -1.60
C ALA A 148 -14.45 12.02 -2.28
N ILE A 149 -13.28 12.00 -2.93
CA ILE A 149 -12.73 13.17 -3.62
C ILE A 149 -13.07 13.07 -5.11
N PRO A 150 -13.87 14.00 -5.68
CA PRO A 150 -14.30 13.94 -7.07
C PRO A 150 -13.13 14.04 -8.05
N GLY A 151 -13.23 13.32 -9.16
CA GLY A 151 -12.28 13.39 -10.28
C GLY A 151 -11.00 12.56 -10.13
N VAL A 152 -10.89 11.72 -9.10
CA VAL A 152 -9.73 10.82 -8.90
C VAL A 152 -10.03 9.37 -9.30
N GLU A 153 -11.24 8.87 -9.03
CA GLU A 153 -11.64 7.49 -9.41
C GLU A 153 -11.54 7.29 -10.93
N GLY A 154 -11.01 6.13 -11.33
CA GLY A 154 -10.75 5.77 -12.72
C GLY A 154 -9.56 6.51 -13.35
N ARG A 155 -8.79 7.30 -12.60
CA ARG A 155 -7.63 8.05 -13.10
C ARG A 155 -6.31 7.68 -12.43
N PRO A 156 -5.16 7.90 -13.10
CA PRO A 156 -3.84 7.74 -12.50
C PRO A 156 -3.62 8.71 -11.33
N VAL A 157 -2.81 8.32 -10.35
CA VAL A 157 -2.56 9.14 -9.15
C VAL A 157 -1.10 9.56 -8.98
N GLY A 158 -0.16 8.82 -9.57
CA GLY A 158 1.27 9.11 -9.52
C GLY A 158 1.68 10.28 -10.43
N ALA A 159 1.24 10.27 -11.69
CA ALA A 159 1.54 11.35 -12.62
C ALA A 159 0.98 12.72 -12.16
N PRO A 160 -0.28 12.85 -11.68
CA PRO A 160 -0.77 14.09 -11.10
C PRO A 160 0.00 14.56 -9.87
N LEU A 161 0.36 13.65 -8.95
CA LEU A 161 1.20 14.01 -7.79
C LEU A 161 2.57 14.53 -8.25
N ARG A 162 3.20 13.89 -9.24
CA ARG A 162 4.47 14.36 -9.81
C ARG A 162 4.37 15.77 -10.38
N ALA A 163 3.28 16.07 -11.10
CA ALA A 163 3.02 17.38 -11.66
C ALA A 163 2.83 18.42 -10.54
N ALA A 164 2.00 18.13 -9.54
CA ALA A 164 1.77 19.01 -8.41
C ALA A 164 3.06 19.32 -7.60
N LEU A 165 3.93 18.32 -7.41
CA LEU A 165 5.25 18.52 -6.80
C LEU A 165 6.09 19.51 -7.62
N ALA A 166 6.10 19.37 -8.95
CA ALA A 166 6.83 20.27 -9.84
C ALA A 166 6.26 21.71 -9.80
N ASP A 167 4.94 21.86 -9.78
CA ASP A 167 4.26 23.16 -9.68
C ASP A 167 4.57 23.87 -8.35
N ARG A 168 4.88 23.11 -7.30
CA ARG A 168 5.34 23.65 -6.00
C ARG A 168 6.83 23.94 -5.93
N GLY A 169 7.54 23.88 -7.06
CA GLY A 169 8.95 24.26 -7.17
C GLY A 169 9.93 23.12 -6.87
N LEU A 170 9.44 21.90 -6.61
CA LEU A 170 10.29 20.72 -6.46
C LEU A 170 10.73 20.21 -7.84
N ARG A 171 11.77 19.37 -7.87
CA ARG A 171 12.20 18.64 -9.07
C ARG A 171 12.12 17.15 -8.81
N PRO A 172 10.92 16.55 -8.76
CA PRO A 172 10.78 15.14 -8.41
C PRO A 172 11.36 14.24 -9.52
N GLY A 173 12.00 13.15 -9.10
CA GLY A 173 12.34 12.03 -9.97
C GLY A 173 11.08 11.21 -10.36
N PRO A 174 11.26 9.93 -10.72
CA PRO A 174 10.14 9.03 -10.98
C PRO A 174 9.27 8.82 -9.73
N VAL A 175 7.95 8.77 -9.91
CA VAL A 175 6.99 8.40 -8.85
C VAL A 175 6.67 6.91 -8.99
N ARG A 176 6.68 6.18 -7.88
CA ARG A 176 6.19 4.79 -7.78
C ARG A 176 5.04 4.72 -6.78
N VAL A 177 3.87 4.30 -7.25
CA VAL A 177 2.66 4.16 -6.44
C VAL A 177 2.56 2.73 -5.92
N LEU A 178 2.21 2.57 -4.65
CA LEU A 178 2.00 1.27 -4.02
C LEU A 178 0.94 1.36 -2.91
N ASN A 179 0.32 0.22 -2.60
CA ASN A 179 -0.60 0.07 -1.47
C ASN A 179 0.15 -0.08 -0.13
N ASP A 180 -0.50 0.24 0.98
CA ASP A 180 0.03 0.12 2.35
C ASP A 180 0.44 -1.31 2.73
N ALA A 181 -0.35 -2.33 2.40
CA ALA A 181 0.02 -3.72 2.63
C ALA A 181 1.26 -4.13 1.81
N VAL A 182 1.38 -3.62 0.58
CA VAL A 182 2.58 -3.84 -0.26
C VAL A 182 3.81 -3.14 0.34
N ALA A 183 3.65 -1.92 0.86
CA ALA A 183 4.72 -1.21 1.56
C ALA A 183 5.18 -1.99 2.81
N ALA A 184 4.24 -2.52 3.60
CA ALA A 184 4.54 -3.37 4.75
C ALA A 184 5.29 -4.65 4.35
N LEU A 185 4.86 -5.31 3.25
CA LEU A 185 5.55 -6.49 2.70
C LEU A 185 7.00 -6.18 2.33
N LEU A 186 7.23 -5.08 1.60
CA LEU A 186 8.57 -4.68 1.15
C LEU A 186 9.47 -4.32 2.34
N ALA A 187 8.94 -3.62 3.34
CA ALA A 187 9.68 -3.28 4.56
C ALA A 187 10.08 -4.53 5.35
N ALA A 188 9.16 -5.50 5.48
CA ALA A 188 9.42 -6.78 6.13
C ALA A 188 10.50 -7.57 5.39
N ALA A 189 10.39 -7.71 4.07
CA ALA A 189 11.36 -8.42 3.25
C ALA A 189 12.74 -7.76 3.23
N TRP A 190 12.80 -6.42 3.24
CA TRP A 190 14.06 -5.70 3.36
C TRP A 190 14.74 -5.94 4.72
N THR A 191 13.96 -6.00 5.80
CA THR A 191 14.49 -6.18 7.16
C THR A 191 14.89 -7.63 7.44
N ALA A 192 14.09 -8.59 6.97
CA ALA A 192 14.32 -10.02 7.17
C ALA A 192 15.30 -10.64 6.16
N GLY A 193 15.57 -9.95 5.05
CA GLY A 193 16.42 -10.42 3.96
C GLY A 193 15.64 -11.17 2.87
N ALA A 194 16.22 -11.22 1.66
CA ALA A 194 15.54 -11.65 0.42
C ALA A 194 15.03 -13.12 0.42
N GLU A 195 15.57 -13.98 1.27
CA GLU A 195 15.17 -15.39 1.39
C GLU A 195 13.98 -15.61 2.35
N SER A 196 13.50 -14.56 3.01
CA SER A 196 12.41 -14.67 4.00
C SER A 196 11.03 -14.68 3.35
N GLU A 197 10.18 -15.63 3.77
CA GLU A 197 8.77 -15.65 3.42
C GLU A 197 8.00 -14.63 4.25
N CYS A 198 7.82 -13.42 3.70
CA CYS A 198 7.11 -12.33 4.37
C CYS A 198 5.68 -12.16 3.84
N VAL A 199 4.78 -11.76 4.73
CA VAL A 199 3.45 -11.24 4.40
C VAL A 199 3.36 -9.81 4.94
N GLY A 200 2.91 -8.88 4.10
CA GLY A 200 2.48 -7.57 4.56
C GLY A 200 1.06 -7.68 5.09
N LEU A 201 0.84 -7.31 6.35
CA LEU A 201 -0.47 -7.37 6.99
C LEU A 201 -0.82 -6.01 7.58
N ILE A 202 -1.97 -5.48 7.16
CA ILE A 202 -2.57 -4.27 7.74
C ILE A 202 -3.76 -4.71 8.57
N VAL A 203 -3.79 -4.30 9.84
CA VAL A 203 -4.94 -4.45 10.75
C VAL A 203 -5.20 -3.09 11.40
N GLY A 204 -6.19 -2.38 10.89
CA GLY A 204 -6.59 -1.06 11.38
C GLY A 204 -8.09 -0.86 11.19
N THR A 205 -8.50 0.28 10.61
CA THR A 205 -9.91 0.53 10.23
C THR A 205 -10.45 -0.53 9.27
N GLY A 206 -9.57 -1.17 8.50
CA GLY A 206 -9.84 -2.39 7.76
C GLY A 206 -8.65 -3.35 7.85
N SER A 207 -8.79 -4.52 7.24
CA SER A 207 -7.69 -5.48 7.10
C SER A 207 -7.32 -5.67 5.63
N ASN A 208 -6.03 -5.84 5.36
CA ASN A 208 -5.52 -6.19 4.05
C ASN A 208 -4.22 -6.97 4.16
N MET A 209 -3.91 -7.76 3.14
CA MET A 209 -2.71 -8.58 3.05
C MET A 209 -2.02 -8.38 1.72
N ALA A 210 -0.69 -8.48 1.72
CA ALA A 210 0.13 -8.56 0.52
C ALA A 210 1.18 -9.66 0.66
N ALA A 211 1.49 -10.33 -0.44
CA ALA A 211 2.50 -11.38 -0.47
C ALA A 211 3.30 -11.35 -1.78
N PHE A 212 4.49 -11.93 -1.78
CA PHE A 212 5.20 -12.23 -3.02
C PHE A 212 4.64 -13.51 -3.63
N LEU A 213 4.05 -13.40 -4.82
CA LEU A 213 3.51 -14.54 -5.55
C LEU A 213 4.22 -14.68 -6.90
N ARG A 214 4.38 -15.93 -7.34
CA ARG A 214 4.94 -16.27 -8.66
C ARG A 214 3.77 -16.56 -9.60
N ARG A 215 3.65 -15.79 -10.69
CA ARG A 215 2.59 -16.00 -11.70
C ARG A 215 3.22 -16.42 -13.04
N PRO A 216 2.56 -17.28 -13.84
CA PRO A 216 2.95 -17.49 -15.23
C PRO A 216 2.90 -16.17 -16.02
N PRO A 217 3.73 -15.99 -17.07
CA PRO A 217 4.65 -16.99 -17.65
C PRO A 217 6.07 -16.98 -17.06
N ASP A 218 6.52 -15.88 -16.47
CA ASP A 218 7.92 -15.69 -16.04
C ASP A 218 8.23 -16.35 -14.68
N ARG A 219 7.20 -16.66 -13.88
CA ARG A 219 7.32 -17.24 -12.52
C ARG A 219 8.20 -16.41 -11.58
N GLU A 220 8.44 -15.14 -11.90
CA GLU A 220 9.17 -14.26 -11.01
C GLU A 220 8.28 -13.86 -9.84
N ALA A 221 8.86 -13.82 -8.65
CA ALA A 221 8.16 -13.34 -7.47
C ALA A 221 7.90 -11.84 -7.62
N ARG A 222 6.63 -11.45 -7.53
CA ARG A 222 6.19 -10.06 -7.53
C ARG A 222 5.25 -9.84 -6.34
N ALA A 223 5.31 -8.65 -5.77
CA ALA A 223 4.37 -8.23 -4.75
C ALA A 223 2.96 -8.22 -5.36
N VAL A 224 2.03 -8.82 -4.64
CA VAL A 224 0.61 -8.83 -4.97
C VAL A 224 -0.15 -8.30 -3.75
N ASN A 225 -0.96 -7.28 -3.99
CA ASN A 225 -1.94 -6.80 -3.03
C ASN A 225 -3.17 -7.71 -3.09
N LEU A 226 -3.46 -8.45 -2.03
CA LEU A 226 -4.55 -9.43 -2.05
C LEU A 226 -5.92 -8.77 -2.03
N GLU A 227 -6.06 -7.56 -1.48
CA GLU A 227 -7.36 -6.96 -1.12
C GLU A 227 -8.20 -7.95 -0.30
N SER A 228 -7.54 -8.58 0.69
CA SER A 228 -8.09 -9.72 1.42
C SER A 228 -9.28 -9.38 2.32
N GLY A 229 -9.60 -8.09 2.50
CA GLY A 229 -10.80 -7.65 3.21
C GLY A 229 -12.12 -8.06 2.51
N ASN A 230 -12.07 -8.49 1.25
CA ASN A 230 -13.24 -8.99 0.53
C ASN A 230 -13.53 -10.48 0.78
N PHE A 231 -12.60 -11.21 1.43
CA PHE A 231 -12.75 -12.64 1.71
C PHE A 231 -13.86 -12.89 2.74
N ARG A 232 -14.76 -13.83 2.42
CA ARG A 232 -15.84 -14.30 3.28
C ARG A 232 -15.46 -15.66 3.86
N PRO A 233 -15.02 -15.70 5.14
CA PRO A 233 -14.75 -16.97 5.79
C PRO A 233 -16.04 -17.83 5.88
N PRO A 234 -15.91 -19.17 5.90
CA PRO A 234 -17.03 -20.10 6.07
C PRO A 234 -17.74 -19.93 7.41
#